data_AF-A0A6I3SCK2-F1
#
_entry.id   AF-A0A6I3SCK2-F1
#
_cell.length_a   1.000
_cell.length_b   1.000
_cell.length_c   1.000
_cell.angle_alpha   90.00
_cell.angle_beta   90.00
_cell.angle_gamma   90.00
#
_symmetry.space_group_name_H-M   'P 1'
#
loop_
_entity.id
_entity.type
_entity.pdbx_description
1 polymer ?
#
loop_
_entity_poly.entity_id
_entity_poly.type
_entity_poly.pdbx_seq_one_letter_code
_entity_poly.pdbx_strand_id
1 'polypeptide(L)'
;MADIKRVAMEALHIAAEGVLTKAQDKANYKTGTLRRSGTVTDHPRRNTVSISFNTPYAPSVHDGSKPHDIVADKKTLAVPVKNWRGPVNEYGAKKLPKLSRDGQFVLLGKRVRHPGYKGNPFLKDAMDESQDKVTNFLASRIGDAMIGGK
;
A
#
# COMPACT_ATOMS: atom_id res chain seq x y z
N MET A 1 0.95 -22.81 -36.54
CA MET A 1 0.48 -21.42 -36.28
C MET A 1 0.59 -21.16 -34.78
N ALA A 2 1.33 -20.15 -34.36
CA ALA A 2 1.27 -19.72 -32.97
C ALA A 2 -0.13 -19.16 -32.69
N ASP A 3 -0.80 -19.66 -31.65
CA ASP A 3 -2.06 -19.08 -31.21
C ASP A 3 -1.80 -17.62 -30.79
N ILE A 4 -2.28 -16.66 -31.59
CA ILE A 4 -2.12 -15.21 -31.37
C ILE A 4 -2.56 -14.84 -29.94
N LYS A 5 -3.59 -15.52 -29.43
CA LYS A 5 -4.08 -15.32 -28.08
C LYS A 5 -3.03 -15.68 -27.03
N ARG A 6 -2.32 -16.80 -27.23
CA ARG A 6 -1.24 -17.25 -26.35
C ARG A 6 -0.10 -16.23 -26.35
N VAL A 7 0.32 -15.77 -27.53
CA VAL A 7 1.41 -14.78 -27.66
C VAL A 7 1.02 -13.45 -27.03
N ALA A 8 -0.22 -12.99 -27.23
CA ALA A 8 -0.72 -11.76 -26.61
C ALA A 8 -0.73 -11.86 -25.08
N MET A 9 -1.18 -12.99 -24.52
CA MET A 9 -1.17 -13.21 -23.06
C MET A 9 0.25 -13.25 -22.49
N GLU A 10 1.18 -13.90 -23.18
CA GLU A 10 2.60 -13.95 -22.77
C GLU A 10 3.24 -12.55 -22.81
N ALA A 11 2.95 -11.78 -23.86
CA ALA A 11 3.42 -10.40 -23.96
C ALA A 11 2.82 -9.50 -22.87
N LEU A 12 1.54 -9.67 -22.54
CA LEU A 12 0.90 -8.98 -21.41
C LEU A 12 1.55 -9.35 -20.07
N HIS A 13 1.88 -10.63 -19.87
CA HIS A 13 2.55 -11.08 -18.65
C HIS A 13 3.91 -10.42 -18.47
N ILE A 14 4.77 -10.47 -19.49
CA ILE A 14 6.10 -9.85 -19.46
C ILE A 14 6.01 -8.34 -19.27
N ALA A 15 5.07 -7.69 -19.95
CA ALA A 15 4.82 -6.26 -19.77
C ALA A 15 4.40 -5.94 -18.32
N ALA A 16 3.53 -6.77 -17.73
CA ALA A 16 3.10 -6.63 -16.35
C ALA A 16 4.24 -6.87 -15.34
N GLU A 17 5.17 -7.81 -15.60
CA GLU A 17 6.39 -7.99 -14.79
C GLU A 17 7.29 -6.75 -14.82
N GLY A 18 7.44 -6.12 -15.98
CA GLY A 18 8.18 -4.86 -16.12
C GLY A 18 7.55 -3.72 -15.33
N VAL A 19 6.22 -3.59 -15.38
CA VAL A 19 5.47 -2.61 -14.58
C VAL A 19 5.59 -2.93 -13.08
N LEU A 20 5.47 -4.19 -12.69
CA LEU A 20 5.62 -4.62 -11.30
C LEU A 20 7.00 -4.26 -10.75
N THR A 21 8.06 -4.50 -11.52
CA THR A 21 9.44 -4.15 -11.12
C THR A 21 9.55 -2.66 -10.83
N LYS A 22 9.01 -1.79 -11.70
CA LYS A 22 8.97 -0.34 -11.43
C LYS A 22 8.12 0.03 -10.22
N ALA A 23 6.95 -0.61 -10.07
CA ALA A 23 6.08 -0.38 -8.92
C ALA A 23 6.78 -0.74 -7.61
N GLN A 24 7.56 -1.82 -7.60
CA GLN A 24 8.38 -2.26 -6.47
C GLN A 24 9.49 -1.26 -6.13
N ASP A 25 10.12 -0.63 -7.12
CA ASP A 25 11.17 0.37 -6.90
C ASP A 25 10.62 1.71 -6.40
N LYS A 26 9.41 2.08 -6.83
CA LYS A 26 8.70 3.28 -6.39
C LYS A 26 8.09 3.15 -4.99
N ALA A 27 7.78 1.93 -4.58
CA ALA A 27 7.15 1.70 -3.30
C ALA A 27 8.11 2.08 -2.14
N ASN A 28 7.63 2.88 -1.19
CA ASN A 28 8.45 3.71 -0.27
C ASN A 28 9.23 2.95 0.83
N TYR A 29 9.55 1.68 0.64
CA TYR A 29 10.18 0.86 1.67
C TYR A 29 11.13 -0.14 0.98
N LYS A 30 12.37 0.32 0.75
CA LYS A 30 13.41 -0.44 0.04
C LYS A 30 13.67 -1.85 0.60
N THR A 31 13.30 -2.09 1.87
CA THR A 31 13.55 -3.34 2.63
C THR A 31 12.31 -4.08 3.14
N GLY A 32 11.08 -3.61 2.87
CA GLY A 32 9.87 -4.12 3.54
C GLY A 32 9.01 -5.09 2.74
N THR A 33 8.04 -5.69 3.42
CA THR A 33 7.15 -6.76 2.93
C THR A 33 6.33 -6.35 1.71
N LEU A 34 5.87 -5.10 1.62
CA LEU A 34 5.03 -4.64 0.52
C LEU A 34 5.74 -4.85 -0.85
N ARG A 35 7.07 -4.80 -0.94
CA ARG A 35 7.84 -4.79 -2.20
C ARG A 35 7.91 -6.21 -2.71
N ARG A 36 8.22 -7.10 -1.78
CA ARG A 36 8.26 -8.55 -2.00
C ARG A 36 6.88 -9.16 -2.22
N SER A 37 5.80 -8.49 -1.78
CA SER A 37 4.43 -9.00 -1.88
C SER A 37 3.74 -8.71 -3.22
N GLY A 38 4.40 -7.96 -4.11
CA GLY A 38 3.88 -7.68 -5.43
C GLY A 38 3.86 -8.94 -6.29
N THR A 39 2.77 -9.18 -7.02
CA THR A 39 2.57 -10.41 -7.80
C THR A 39 1.82 -10.09 -9.09
N VAL A 40 2.25 -10.73 -10.19
CA VAL A 40 1.53 -10.77 -11.47
C VAL A 40 0.67 -12.03 -11.49
N THR A 41 -0.59 -11.88 -11.90
CA THR A 41 -1.52 -13.01 -12.02
C THR A 41 -2.22 -12.95 -13.36
N ASP A 42 -2.15 -14.06 -14.09
CA ASP A 42 -2.80 -14.21 -15.37
C ASP A 42 -4.23 -14.70 -15.18
N HIS A 43 -5.15 -14.09 -15.93
CA HIS A 43 -6.54 -14.53 -16.01
C HIS A 43 -6.89 -14.89 -17.47
N PRO A 44 -6.48 -16.07 -17.97
CA PRO A 44 -6.65 -16.45 -19.38
C PRO A 44 -8.11 -16.51 -19.86
N ARG A 45 -9.05 -16.74 -18.93
CA ARG A 45 -10.49 -16.73 -19.23
C ARG A 45 -11.02 -15.32 -19.50
N ARG A 46 -10.40 -14.30 -18.89
CA ARG A 46 -10.78 -12.89 -19.02
C ARG A 46 -9.88 -12.13 -19.99
N ASN A 47 -8.84 -12.78 -20.52
CA ASN A 47 -7.80 -12.16 -21.35
C ASN A 47 -7.16 -10.94 -20.67
N THR A 48 -6.94 -11.03 -19.36
CA THR A 48 -6.38 -9.95 -18.54
C THR A 48 -5.22 -10.44 -17.70
N VAL A 49 -4.24 -9.58 -17.47
CA VAL A 49 -3.16 -9.79 -16.49
C VAL A 49 -3.32 -8.73 -15.41
N SER A 50 -3.25 -9.14 -14.15
CA SER A 50 -3.42 -8.24 -13.00
C SER A 50 -2.14 -8.17 -12.17
N ILE A 51 -1.81 -6.96 -11.71
CA ILE A 51 -0.75 -6.73 -10.73
C ILE A 51 -1.42 -6.46 -9.39
N SER A 52 -0.99 -7.17 -8.34
CA SER A 52 -1.56 -7.01 -6.99
C SER A 52 -0.47 -7.04 -5.92
N PHE A 53 -0.81 -6.54 -4.73
CA PHE A 53 0.08 -6.49 -3.58
C PHE A 53 -0.61 -7.13 -2.37
N ASN A 54 -0.02 -8.18 -1.79
CA ASN A 54 -0.63 -8.97 -0.71
C ASN A 54 -0.33 -8.42 0.70
N THR A 55 -0.32 -7.10 0.88
CA THR A 55 -0.14 -6.52 2.23
C THR A 55 -1.32 -5.63 2.60
N PRO A 56 -1.87 -5.76 3.82
CA PRO A 56 -3.09 -5.07 4.21
C PRO A 56 -2.94 -3.55 4.26
N TYR A 57 -1.71 -3.05 4.40
CA TYR A 57 -1.41 -1.63 4.41
C TYR A 57 -1.08 -1.07 3.02
N ALA A 58 -1.09 -1.88 1.95
CA ALA A 58 -0.83 -1.43 0.58
C ALA A 58 -1.75 -0.26 0.16
N PRO A 59 -3.08 -0.32 0.39
CA PRO A 59 -3.98 0.77 0.01
C PRO A 59 -3.66 2.06 0.77
N SER A 60 -3.39 1.96 2.08
CA SER A 60 -3.05 3.12 2.91
C SER A 60 -1.74 3.78 2.48
N VAL A 61 -0.76 3.00 2.00
CA VAL A 61 0.49 3.54 1.45
C VAL A 61 0.24 4.17 0.08
N HIS A 62 -0.57 3.52 -0.77
CA HIS A 62 -0.86 3.97 -2.13
C HIS A 62 -1.69 5.25 -2.16
N ASP A 63 -2.83 5.24 -1.47
CA ASP A 63 -3.84 6.31 -1.51
C ASP A 63 -3.60 7.36 -0.41
N GLY A 64 -2.91 6.96 0.66
CA GLY A 64 -2.70 7.80 1.83
C GLY A 64 -3.86 7.76 2.81
N SER A 65 -3.86 8.72 3.75
CA SER A 65 -4.94 8.91 4.71
C SER A 65 -5.33 10.39 4.80
N LYS A 66 -6.63 10.65 4.93
CA LYS A 66 -7.16 12.00 5.15
C LYS A 66 -6.80 12.50 6.56
N PRO A 67 -6.81 13.82 6.80
CA PRO A 67 -6.69 14.36 8.16
C PRO A 67 -7.71 13.72 9.10
N HIS A 68 -7.25 13.23 10.24
CA HIS A 68 -8.09 12.51 11.20
C HIS A 68 -7.61 12.72 12.64
N ASP A 69 -8.50 12.47 13.59
CA ASP A 69 -8.15 12.53 15.01
C ASP A 69 -7.69 11.16 15.47
N ILE A 70 -6.48 11.10 16.01
CA ILE A 70 -6.02 9.95 16.77
C ILE A 70 -6.48 10.19 18.21
N VAL A 71 -7.45 9.39 18.64
CA VAL A 71 -8.01 9.45 19.98
C VAL A 71 -7.46 8.29 20.79
N ALA A 72 -7.09 8.57 22.04
CA ALA A 72 -6.72 7.56 23.01
C ALA A 72 -7.86 6.56 23.20
N ASP A 73 -7.62 5.29 22.90
CA ASP A 73 -8.54 4.17 23.09
C ASP A 73 -8.17 3.36 24.36
N LYS A 74 -8.82 2.20 24.55
CA LYS A 74 -8.53 1.29 25.69
C LYS A 74 -7.11 0.72 25.68
N LYS A 75 -6.39 0.80 24.55
CA LYS A 75 -5.00 0.34 24.37
C LYS A 75 -3.98 1.48 24.46
N THR A 76 -4.42 2.65 24.91
CA THR A 76 -3.54 3.76 25.21
C THR A 76 -2.55 3.39 26.30
N LEU A 77 -1.30 3.85 26.16
CA LEU A 77 -0.30 3.78 27.23
C LEU A 77 -0.88 4.35 28.53
N ALA A 78 -1.07 3.43 29.48
CA ALA A 78 -1.65 3.69 30.78
C ALA A 78 -0.75 3.03 31.82
N VAL A 79 -0.42 3.78 32.87
CA VAL A 79 0.41 3.28 33.98
C VAL A 79 -0.48 3.11 35.20
N PRO A 80 -0.46 1.96 35.91
CA PRO A 80 -1.18 1.83 37.17
C PRO A 80 -0.75 2.94 38.14
N VAL A 81 -1.69 3.60 38.81
CA VAL A 81 -1.39 4.76 39.68
C VAL A 81 -0.33 4.43 40.74
N LYS A 82 -0.36 3.21 41.30
CA LYS A 82 0.65 2.71 42.26
C LYS A 82 2.10 2.77 41.75
N ASN A 83 2.29 2.72 40.43
CA ASN A 83 3.61 2.75 39.79
C ASN A 83 3.97 4.14 39.27
N TRP A 84 3.06 5.12 39.38
CA TRP A 84 3.28 6.48 38.92
C TRP A 84 3.89 7.34 40.03
N ARG A 85 4.94 8.10 39.71
CA ARG A 85 5.70 8.90 40.69
C ARG A 85 5.59 10.42 40.51
N GLY A 86 4.73 10.89 39.61
CA GLY A 86 4.59 12.32 39.26
C GLY A 86 3.21 12.90 39.58
N PRO A 87 3.02 14.21 39.38
CA PRO A 87 1.70 14.83 39.46
C PRO A 87 0.78 14.28 38.36
N VAL A 88 -0.52 14.17 38.66
CA VAL A 88 -1.55 13.67 37.74
C VAL A 88 -2.72 14.64 37.75
N ASN A 89 -3.26 14.95 36.56
CA ASN A 89 -4.47 15.75 36.43
C ASN A 89 -5.73 14.89 36.65
N GLU A 90 -6.83 15.53 37.06
CA GLU A 90 -8.12 14.86 37.21
C GLU A 90 -8.64 14.27 35.89
N TYR A 91 -9.55 13.31 36.01
CA TYR A 91 -10.27 12.78 34.85
C TYR A 91 -11.00 13.92 34.11
N GLY A 92 -10.93 13.91 32.77
CA GLY A 92 -11.50 14.97 31.94
C GLY A 92 -10.59 16.18 31.69
N ALA A 93 -9.44 16.29 32.38
CA ALA A 93 -8.48 17.35 32.12
C ALA A 93 -7.96 17.34 30.66
N LYS A 94 -7.77 18.53 30.09
CA LYS A 94 -7.18 18.74 28.74
C LYS A 94 -5.67 18.53 28.71
N LYS A 95 -5.01 18.46 29.88
CA LYS A 95 -3.56 18.23 30.05
C LYS A 95 -3.29 16.81 30.52
N LEU A 96 -2.17 16.25 30.06
CA LEU A 96 -1.63 14.96 30.49
C LEU A 96 -0.48 15.20 31.48
N PRO A 97 -0.13 14.23 32.34
CA PRO A 97 -0.79 12.93 32.58
C PRO A 97 -2.15 13.12 33.24
N LYS A 98 -3.16 12.27 32.97
CA LYS A 98 -4.48 12.39 33.62
C LYS A 98 -5.01 11.06 34.13
N LEU A 99 -5.86 11.07 35.15
CA LEU A 99 -6.49 9.86 35.67
C LEU A 99 -7.48 9.25 34.65
N SER A 100 -7.58 7.92 34.67
CA SER A 100 -8.69 7.19 34.07
C SER A 100 -9.99 7.51 34.80
N ARG A 101 -11.13 7.21 34.18
CA ARG A 101 -12.46 7.44 34.78
C ARG A 101 -12.58 6.78 36.16
N ASP A 102 -11.99 5.60 36.29
CA ASP A 102 -12.06 4.77 37.50
C ASP A 102 -10.92 5.09 38.49
N GLY A 103 -10.05 6.07 38.17
CA GLY A 103 -8.94 6.50 39.01
C GLY A 103 -7.78 5.51 39.15
N GLN A 104 -7.85 4.32 38.54
CA GLN A 104 -6.86 3.26 38.72
C GLN A 104 -5.60 3.42 37.86
N PHE A 105 -5.69 4.19 36.77
CA PHE A 105 -4.61 4.35 35.79
C PHE A 105 -4.32 5.81 35.47
N VAL A 106 -3.05 6.11 35.23
CA VAL A 106 -2.59 7.37 34.64
C VAL A 106 -2.50 7.20 33.13
N LEU A 107 -3.38 7.89 32.42
CA LEU A 107 -3.43 7.93 30.97
C LEU A 107 -2.38 8.91 30.43
N LEU A 108 -1.59 8.45 29.46
CA LEU A 108 -0.53 9.22 28.79
C LEU A 108 -0.85 9.55 27.33
N GLY A 109 -1.92 8.99 26.77
CA GLY A 109 -2.32 9.27 25.39
C GLY A 109 -3.03 10.59 25.24
N LYS A 110 -2.57 11.41 24.29
CA LYS A 110 -3.21 12.66 23.90
C LYS A 110 -4.12 12.42 22.70
N ARG A 111 -5.21 13.16 22.62
CA ARG A 111 -5.90 13.35 21.34
C ARG A 111 -5.02 14.20 20.43
N VAL A 112 -4.69 13.69 19.25
CA VAL A 112 -3.84 14.38 18.27
C VAL A 112 -4.61 14.54 16.96
N ARG A 113 -4.63 15.76 16.40
CA ARG A 113 -5.11 16.01 15.04
C ARG A 113 -3.99 15.65 14.08
N HIS A 114 -4.07 14.49 13.45
CA HIS A 114 -3.10 14.08 12.43
C HIS A 114 -3.50 14.72 11.09
N PRO A 115 -2.58 15.39 10.36
CA PRO A 115 -2.89 16.02 9.07
C PRO A 115 -3.19 15.00 7.96
N GLY A 116 -3.05 13.70 8.26
CA GLY A 116 -3.13 12.64 7.28
C GLY A 116 -1.76 12.33 6.71
N TYR A 117 -1.72 11.36 5.81
CA TYR A 117 -0.52 10.97 5.08
C TYR A 117 -0.80 11.13 3.59
N LYS A 118 0.06 11.87 2.89
CA LYS A 118 0.00 11.93 1.42
C LYS A 118 0.47 10.58 0.89
N GLY A 119 -0.43 9.85 0.24
CA GLY A 119 -0.12 8.56 -0.36
C GLY A 119 1.00 8.65 -1.38
N ASN A 120 1.68 7.53 -1.59
CA ASN A 120 2.64 7.31 -2.66
C ASN A 120 1.98 6.37 -3.69
N PRO A 121 1.39 6.87 -4.78
CA PRO A 121 0.63 6.07 -5.74
C PRO A 121 1.54 5.23 -6.66
N PHE A 122 2.36 4.37 -6.06
CA PHE A 122 3.46 3.64 -6.70
C PHE A 122 3.03 2.75 -7.88
N LEU A 123 1.82 2.17 -7.83
CA LEU A 123 1.26 1.35 -8.91
C LEU A 123 0.86 2.23 -10.10
N LYS A 124 0.12 3.30 -9.83
CA LYS A 124 -0.32 4.24 -10.85
C LYS A 124 0.88 4.88 -11.53
N ASP A 125 1.82 5.40 -10.74
CA ASP A 125 2.99 6.07 -11.27
C ASP A 125 3.90 5.11 -12.07
N ALA A 126 3.93 3.82 -11.73
CA ALA A 126 4.68 2.82 -12.49
C ALA A 126 3.99 2.48 -13.82
N MET A 127 2.66 2.44 -13.85
CA MET A 127 1.89 2.21 -15.07
C MET A 127 1.99 3.41 -16.01
N ASP A 128 1.77 4.63 -15.50
CA ASP A 128 1.83 5.87 -16.27
C ASP A 128 3.20 6.03 -16.95
N GLU A 129 4.31 5.75 -16.25
CA GLU A 129 5.67 5.78 -16.83
C GLU A 129 6.00 4.62 -17.76
N SER A 130 5.19 3.57 -17.77
CA SER A 130 5.43 2.38 -18.59
C SER A 130 4.47 2.28 -19.76
N GLN A 131 3.45 3.13 -19.83
CA GLN A 131 2.36 3.03 -20.80
C GLN A 131 2.86 2.92 -22.24
N ASP A 132 3.77 3.82 -22.65
CA ASP A 132 4.31 3.81 -24.01
C ASP A 132 5.17 2.58 -24.27
N LYS A 133 6.00 2.18 -23.29
CA LYS A 133 6.87 1.00 -23.39
C LYS A 133 6.05 -0.28 -23.51
N VAL A 134 5.01 -0.41 -22.70
CA VAL A 134 4.07 -1.53 -22.72
C VAL A 134 3.35 -1.58 -24.06
N THR A 135 2.82 -0.46 -24.53
CA THR A 135 2.09 -0.38 -25.81
C THR A 135 2.98 -0.78 -26.98
N ASN A 136 4.19 -0.22 -27.06
CA ASN A 136 5.14 -0.53 -28.13
C ASN A 136 5.60 -1.98 -28.07
N PHE A 137 5.86 -2.52 -26.87
CA PHE A 137 6.24 -3.91 -26.69
C PHE A 137 5.14 -4.87 -27.14
N LEU A 138 3.89 -4.62 -26.73
CA LEU A 138 2.74 -5.42 -27.14
C LEU A 138 2.52 -5.36 -28.66
N ALA A 139 2.58 -4.16 -29.24
CA ALA A 139 2.42 -3.97 -30.69
C ALA A 139 3.49 -4.72 -31.49
N SER A 140 4.76 -4.65 -31.06
CA SER A 140 5.85 -5.41 -31.68
C SER A 140 5.62 -6.92 -31.57
N ARG A 141 5.34 -7.43 -30.37
CA ARG A 141 5.16 -8.88 -30.16
C ARG A 141 3.99 -9.47 -30.94
N ILE A 142 2.87 -8.76 -30.97
CA ILE A 142 1.68 -9.20 -31.73
C ILE A 142 1.94 -9.05 -33.23
N GLY A 143 2.59 -7.97 -33.68
CA GLY A 143 3.00 -7.76 -35.06
C GLY A 143 3.91 -8.88 -35.58
N ASP A 144 4.94 -9.24 -34.82
CA ASP A 144 5.85 -10.35 -35.13
C ASP A 144 5.11 -11.68 -35.25
N ALA A 145 4.15 -11.94 -34.36
CA ALA A 145 3.34 -13.16 -34.42
C ALA A 145 2.40 -13.21 -35.63
N MET A 146 1.90 -12.06 -36.09
CA MET A 146 1.07 -11.96 -37.29
C MET A 146 1.89 -12.08 -38.59
N ILE A 147 3.10 -11.52 -38.63
CA ILE A 147 3.95 -11.49 -39.83
C ILE A 147 4.81 -12.76 -39.95
N GLY A 148 5.33 -13.27 -38.84
CA GLY A 148 6.12 -14.50 -38.75
C GLY A 148 5.30 -15.79 -38.83
N GLY A 149 3.98 -15.68 -38.97
CA GLY A 149 3.06 -16.80 -39.18
C GLY A 149 2.94 -17.25 -40.65
N LYS A 150 4.04 -17.22 -41.42
CA LYS A 150 4.16 -17.92 -42.71
C LYS A 150 4.79 -19.29 -42.50
#